data_AF-A0A1I6IR84-F1
#
_entry.id   AF-A0A1I6IR84-F1
#
_cell.length_a   1.000
_cell.length_b   1.000
_cell.length_c   1.000
_cell.angle_alpha   90.00
_cell.angle_beta   90.00
_cell.angle_gamma   90.00
#
_symmetry.space_group_name_H-M   'P 1'
#
loop_
_entity.id
_entity.type
_entity.pdbx_description
1 polymer ?
#
loop_
_entity_poly.entity_id
_entity_poly.type
_entity_poly.pdbx_seq_one_letter_code
_entity_poly.pdbx_strand_id
1 'polypeptide(L)'
;MSAVRGSRLLLARVRGPENDLAFAVTDAACWVAVLTRPGAAGDPVGVFRAECSAAEADAAWSAATAALDASTAGVGGDTGWLLDLDGHADDVPHTIAVEAGLDAAVDPLITRALDSPVGAVRLEVHVVDVPGMGAMLGCTLATIGAEPVVLLLDAERFAVTLDTGDAVTLAPPSLGLVDGDGSFRDGIRATAELPAGSRASCSFPLAALTAAGVPDANAIAAASLSGWLALVGPWAGGPMERFVLRAPAQIVPSSALG
;
A
#
# COMPACT_ATOMS: atom_id res chain seq x y z
N MET A 1 8.44 -14.14 41.17
CA MET A 1 8.87 -14.40 39.78
C MET A 1 7.67 -14.08 38.90
N SER A 2 7.67 -12.90 38.27
CA SER A 2 6.61 -12.49 37.35
C SER A 2 6.78 -13.27 36.06
N ALA A 3 5.75 -14.02 35.66
CA ALA A 3 5.72 -14.59 34.32
C ALA A 3 5.74 -13.42 33.32
N VAL A 4 6.78 -13.34 32.51
CA VAL A 4 6.76 -12.51 31.31
C VAL A 4 5.66 -13.15 30.45
N ARG A 5 4.48 -12.52 30.38
CA ARG A 5 3.48 -12.89 29.37
C ARG A 5 4.22 -12.80 28.03
N GLY A 6 4.26 -13.91 27.29
CA GLY A 6 4.75 -13.88 25.91
C GLY A 6 4.01 -12.78 25.17
N SER A 7 4.71 -12.03 24.32
CA SER A 7 4.15 -10.86 23.68
C SER A 7 2.95 -11.28 22.84
N ARG A 8 1.73 -10.94 23.25
CA ARG A 8 0.52 -11.23 22.51
C ARG A 8 0.61 -10.55 21.15
N LEU A 9 0.57 -11.34 20.08
CA LEU A 9 0.55 -10.90 18.70
C LEU A 9 -0.72 -11.42 18.05
N LEU A 10 -1.68 -10.54 17.80
CA LEU A 10 -2.78 -10.81 16.86
C LEU A 10 -2.30 -10.37 15.50
N LEU A 11 -2.14 -11.28 14.54
CA LEU A 11 -1.93 -10.94 13.13
C LEU A 11 -3.21 -11.28 12.37
N ALA A 12 -3.81 -10.30 11.71
CA ALA A 12 -5.05 -10.46 10.98
C ALA A 12 -4.86 -9.94 9.56
N ARG A 13 -5.17 -10.74 8.53
CA ARG A 13 -5.16 -10.30 7.14
C ARG A 13 -6.57 -10.29 6.58
N VAL A 14 -7.06 -9.11 6.21
CA VAL A 14 -8.31 -8.97 5.46
C VAL A 14 -8.00 -9.29 4.00
N ARG A 15 -8.61 -10.34 3.46
CA ARG A 15 -8.53 -10.69 2.03
C ARG A 15 -9.82 -10.23 1.36
N GLY A 16 -9.71 -9.32 0.39
CA GLY A 16 -10.82 -8.91 -0.47
C GLY A 16 -10.37 -8.80 -1.92
N PRO A 17 -11.30 -8.76 -2.90
CA PRO A 17 -10.95 -8.58 -4.32
C PRO A 17 -10.23 -7.24 -4.61
N GLU A 18 -10.29 -6.28 -3.69
CA GLU A 18 -9.68 -4.94 -3.85
C GLU A 18 -8.54 -4.67 -2.84
N ASN A 19 -8.48 -5.37 -1.70
CA ASN A 19 -7.61 -5.03 -0.56
C ASN A 19 -6.89 -6.26 0.03
N ASP A 20 -5.61 -6.10 0.38
CA ASP A 20 -4.80 -7.04 1.17
C ASP A 20 -4.21 -6.28 2.37
N LEU A 21 -4.98 -6.17 3.45
CA LEU A 21 -4.56 -5.46 4.66
C LEU A 21 -4.08 -6.45 5.71
N ALA A 22 -2.82 -6.36 6.15
CA ALA A 22 -2.31 -7.10 7.30
C ALA A 22 -2.22 -6.17 8.51
N PHE A 23 -2.89 -6.54 9.60
CA PHE A 23 -3.05 -5.81 10.84
C PHE A 23 -2.40 -6.61 11.98
N ALA A 24 -1.55 -5.98 12.79
CA ALA A 24 -0.94 -6.60 13.96
C ALA A 24 -1.19 -5.79 15.24
N VAL A 25 -1.64 -6.45 16.32
CA VAL A 25 -1.72 -5.85 17.68
C VAL A 25 -0.66 -6.48 18.56
N THR A 26 0.15 -5.64 19.22
CA THR A 26 1.22 -6.09 20.12
C THR A 26 1.07 -5.52 21.53
N ASP A 27 1.41 -6.32 22.55
CA ASP A 27 1.29 -5.94 23.96
C ASP A 27 2.52 -5.22 24.55
N ALA A 28 3.65 -5.17 23.84
CA ALA A 28 4.91 -4.65 24.37
C ALA A 28 4.85 -3.16 24.79
N ALA A 29 3.91 -2.37 24.24
CA ALA A 29 3.37 -1.11 24.76
C ALA A 29 2.25 -0.59 23.85
N CYS A 30 1.32 -1.49 23.48
CA CYS A 30 0.10 -1.26 22.69
C CYS A 30 0.29 -0.47 21.39
N TRP A 31 0.62 -1.20 20.33
CA TRP A 31 0.74 -0.66 18.98
C TRP A 31 -0.06 -1.49 17.99
N VAL A 32 -0.56 -0.80 16.97
CA VAL A 32 -1.22 -1.38 15.79
C VAL A 32 -0.32 -1.15 14.59
N ALA A 33 0.06 -2.20 13.87
CA ALA A 33 0.79 -2.08 12.62
C ALA A 33 -0.07 -2.55 11.44
N VAL A 34 -0.28 -1.67 10.46
CA VAL A 34 -0.85 -2.07 9.16
C VAL A 34 0.32 -2.19 8.20
N LEU A 35 0.61 -3.38 7.67
CA LEU A 35 1.82 -3.61 6.86
C LEU A 35 1.64 -3.27 5.37
N THR A 36 0.40 -3.28 4.90
CA THR A 36 0.03 -3.02 3.52
C THR A 36 -1.39 -2.47 3.50
N ARG A 37 -1.65 -1.33 2.86
CA ARG A 37 -3.03 -0.93 2.48
C ARG A 37 -3.14 -0.90 0.96
N PRO A 38 -3.69 -1.93 0.32
CA PRO A 38 -4.16 -1.86 -1.04
C PRO A 38 -5.61 -1.37 -1.06
N GLY A 39 -5.97 -0.64 -2.13
CA GLY A 39 -7.28 -0.75 -2.78
C GLY A 39 -8.29 0.38 -2.66
N ALA A 40 -7.84 1.61 -2.81
CA ALA A 40 -8.54 2.59 -3.64
C ALA A 40 -7.53 3.31 -4.54
N ALA A 41 -7.99 3.86 -5.67
CA ALA A 41 -7.10 4.61 -6.55
C ALA A 41 -6.55 5.84 -5.80
N GLY A 42 -5.23 5.89 -5.58
CA GLY A 42 -4.53 6.95 -4.86
C GLY A 42 -4.20 6.63 -3.39
N ASP A 43 -4.61 5.47 -2.88
CA ASP A 43 -4.28 5.07 -1.50
C ASP A 43 -2.78 4.74 -1.33
N PRO A 44 -2.17 5.12 -0.19
CA PRO A 44 -0.79 4.77 0.11
C PRO A 44 -0.63 3.29 0.46
N VAL A 45 0.45 2.68 -0.01
CA VAL A 45 0.87 1.32 0.37
C VAL A 45 2.12 1.40 1.25
N GLY A 46 2.12 0.70 2.37
CA GLY A 46 3.30 0.53 3.21
C GLY A 46 2.93 0.24 4.65
N VAL A 47 3.84 0.56 5.56
CA VAL A 47 3.69 0.28 6.97
C VAL A 47 3.20 1.50 7.73
N PHE A 48 2.13 1.30 8.49
CA PHE A 48 1.46 2.31 9.30
C PHE A 48 1.49 1.89 10.75
N ARG A 49 1.51 2.87 11.68
CA ARG A 49 1.46 2.56 13.11
C ARG A 49 0.54 3.49 13.87
N ALA A 50 -0.05 2.96 14.93
CA ALA A 50 -0.70 3.77 15.95
C ALA A 50 -0.46 3.17 17.34
N GLU A 51 -0.37 4.03 18.34
CA GLU A 51 -0.49 3.61 19.74
C GLU A 51 -1.94 3.25 20.05
N CYS A 52 -2.14 2.22 20.86
CA CYS A 52 -3.39 1.84 21.47
C CYS A 52 -3.23 1.73 22.99
N SER A 53 -4.31 1.49 23.70
CA SER A 53 -4.31 1.20 25.13
C SER A 53 -4.33 -0.31 25.37
N ALA A 54 -3.94 -0.74 26.57
CA ALA A 54 -4.04 -2.15 26.98
C ALA A 54 -5.48 -2.69 26.86
N ALA A 55 -6.47 -1.85 27.14
CA ALA A 55 -7.88 -2.22 27.00
C ALA A 55 -8.30 -2.41 25.54
N GLU A 56 -7.81 -1.58 24.62
CA GLU A 56 -8.05 -1.75 23.17
C GLU A 56 -7.38 -3.03 22.65
N ALA A 57 -6.16 -3.31 23.10
CA ALA A 57 -5.45 -4.54 22.73
C ALA A 57 -6.14 -5.81 23.28
N ASP A 58 -6.56 -5.78 24.54
CA ASP A 58 -7.33 -6.88 25.16
C ASP A 58 -8.68 -7.09 24.45
N ALA A 59 -9.36 -6.01 24.05
CA ALA A 59 -10.62 -6.09 23.32
C ALA A 59 -10.44 -6.72 21.94
N ALA A 60 -9.45 -6.28 21.16
CA ALA A 60 -9.13 -6.86 19.85
C ALA A 60 -8.74 -8.34 19.96
N TRP A 61 -7.91 -8.69 20.95
CA TRP A 61 -7.54 -10.08 21.22
C TRP A 61 -8.75 -10.95 21.58
N SER A 62 -9.60 -10.47 22.50
CA SER A 62 -10.78 -11.19 22.95
C SER A 62 -11.78 -11.41 21.82
N ALA A 63 -12.01 -10.40 20.99
CA ALA A 63 -12.91 -10.49 19.85
C ALA A 63 -12.36 -11.46 18.79
N ALA A 64 -11.06 -11.42 18.51
CA ALA A 64 -10.43 -12.33 17.55
C ALA A 64 -10.45 -13.79 18.03
N THR A 65 -10.24 -14.03 19.33
CA THR A 65 -10.39 -15.36 19.94
C THR A 65 -11.83 -15.86 19.81
N ALA A 66 -12.81 -15.02 20.15
CA ALA A 66 -14.23 -15.37 20.02
C ALA A 66 -14.63 -15.67 18.56
N ALA A 67 -14.07 -14.92 17.61
CA ALA A 67 -14.33 -15.12 16.18
C ALA A 67 -13.72 -16.44 15.68
N LEU A 68 -12.50 -16.79 16.09
CA LEU A 68 -11.88 -18.10 15.81
C LEU A 68 -12.69 -19.26 16.41
N ASP A 69 -13.10 -19.14 17.67
CA ASP A 69 -13.90 -20.17 18.34
C ASP A 69 -15.23 -20.41 17.60
N ALA A 70 -15.85 -19.34 17.10
CA ALA A 70 -17.09 -19.42 16.31
C ALA A 70 -16.88 -19.92 14.87
N SER A 71 -15.71 -19.66 14.26
CA SER A 71 -15.35 -20.09 12.89
C SER A 71 -15.36 -21.62 12.73
N THR A 72 -14.94 -22.34 13.77
CA THR A 72 -14.94 -23.82 13.79
C THR A 72 -16.32 -24.48 13.63
N ALA A 73 -17.41 -23.69 13.60
CA ALA A 73 -18.78 -24.14 13.35
C ALA A 73 -19.15 -24.32 11.85
N GLY A 74 -18.23 -24.09 10.91
CA GLY A 74 -18.36 -24.53 9.52
C GLY A 74 -19.31 -23.70 8.63
N VAL A 75 -19.39 -22.39 8.86
CA VAL A 75 -20.21 -21.49 8.05
C VAL A 75 -19.37 -20.96 6.89
N GLY A 76 -19.60 -21.46 5.67
CA GLY A 76 -19.07 -20.84 4.46
C GLY A 76 -19.79 -19.52 4.18
N GLY A 77 -19.03 -18.44 4.01
CA GLY A 77 -19.53 -17.09 3.76
C GLY A 77 -18.45 -16.18 3.16
N ASP A 78 -18.86 -14.96 2.80
CA ASP A 78 -18.05 -13.95 2.09
C ASP A 78 -16.65 -13.69 2.68
N THR A 79 -15.79 -13.11 1.84
CA THR A 79 -14.40 -12.74 2.13
C THR A 79 -14.27 -12.09 3.51
N GLY A 80 -13.52 -12.73 4.40
CA GLY A 80 -13.42 -12.34 5.80
C GLY A 80 -12.00 -12.07 6.26
N TRP A 81 -11.69 -12.54 7.45
CA TRP A 81 -10.45 -12.28 8.17
C TRP A 81 -9.62 -13.56 8.25
N LEU A 82 -8.42 -13.56 7.67
CA LEU A 82 -7.41 -14.56 8.00
C LEU A 82 -6.77 -14.16 9.33
N LEU A 83 -7.16 -14.82 10.43
CA LEU A 83 -6.63 -14.55 11.76
C LEU A 83 -5.54 -15.56 12.08
N ASP A 84 -4.38 -15.07 12.52
CA ASP A 84 -3.30 -15.85 13.13
C ASP A 84 -3.08 -15.36 14.57
N LEU A 85 -3.43 -16.24 15.51
CA LEU A 85 -3.37 -16.00 16.95
C LEU A 85 -2.60 -17.14 17.62
N ASP A 86 -1.48 -16.81 18.27
CA ASP A 86 -0.62 -17.78 18.98
C ASP A 86 -0.26 -19.03 18.13
N GLY A 87 -0.07 -18.85 16.82
CA GLY A 87 0.28 -19.92 15.88
C GLY A 87 -0.92 -20.75 15.41
N HIS A 88 -2.15 -20.30 15.70
CA HIS A 88 -3.38 -20.83 15.13
C HIS A 88 -3.91 -19.88 14.06
N ALA A 89 -3.86 -20.32 12.81
CA ALA A 89 -4.35 -19.55 11.67
C ALA A 89 -5.65 -20.14 11.12
N ASP A 90 -6.69 -19.32 10.98
CA ASP A 90 -7.97 -19.71 10.36
C ASP A 90 -8.59 -18.56 9.53
N ASP A 91 -9.42 -18.92 8.56
CA ASP A 91 -10.21 -17.98 7.76
C ASP A 91 -11.58 -17.79 8.41
N VAL A 92 -11.82 -16.60 8.95
CA VAL A 92 -13.02 -16.24 9.70
C VAL A 92 -13.96 -15.45 8.79
N PRO A 93 -15.16 -15.97 8.47
CA PRO A 93 -16.17 -15.25 7.68
C PRO A 93 -16.52 -13.89 8.30
N HIS A 94 -16.75 -12.88 7.44
CA HIS A 94 -17.05 -11.53 7.90
C HIS A 94 -18.24 -11.45 8.87
N THR A 95 -19.30 -12.23 8.65
CA THR A 95 -20.46 -12.27 9.56
C THR A 95 -20.08 -12.74 10.97
N ILE A 96 -19.17 -13.71 11.08
CA ILE A 96 -18.68 -14.22 12.36
C ILE A 96 -17.80 -13.16 13.05
N ALA A 97 -16.95 -12.48 12.29
CA ALA A 97 -16.15 -11.37 12.80
C ALA A 97 -17.00 -10.23 13.38
N VAL A 98 -18.09 -9.85 12.69
CA VAL A 98 -19.04 -8.83 13.15
C VAL A 98 -19.75 -9.27 14.42
N GLU A 99 -20.28 -10.50 14.45
CA GLU A 99 -20.98 -11.05 15.62
C GLU A 99 -20.07 -11.17 16.84
N ALA A 100 -18.79 -11.50 16.63
CA ALA A 100 -17.77 -11.53 17.67
C ALA A 100 -17.28 -10.13 18.12
N GLY A 101 -17.72 -9.06 17.44
CA GLY A 101 -17.31 -7.68 17.74
C GLY A 101 -15.89 -7.34 17.28
N LEU A 102 -15.31 -8.11 16.36
CA LEU A 102 -13.95 -7.93 15.89
C LEU A 102 -13.77 -6.60 15.16
N ASP A 103 -14.64 -6.28 14.21
CA ASP A 103 -14.60 -5.03 13.44
C ASP A 103 -14.69 -3.82 14.39
N ALA A 104 -15.61 -3.85 15.34
CA ALA A 104 -15.78 -2.77 16.32
C ALA A 104 -14.54 -2.56 17.22
N ALA A 105 -13.78 -3.62 17.50
CA ALA A 105 -12.55 -3.55 18.28
C ALA A 105 -11.34 -3.08 17.45
N VAL A 106 -11.32 -3.37 16.15
CA VAL A 106 -10.14 -3.20 15.29
C VAL A 106 -10.23 -1.97 14.37
N ASP A 107 -11.40 -1.58 13.88
CA ASP A 107 -11.57 -0.46 12.94
C ASP A 107 -11.03 0.89 13.45
N PRO A 108 -11.25 1.28 14.72
CA PRO A 108 -10.69 2.53 15.25
C PRO A 108 -9.16 2.52 15.26
N LEU A 109 -8.56 1.34 15.46
CA LEU A 109 -7.12 1.14 15.49
C LEU A 109 -6.52 1.20 14.09
N ILE A 110 -7.18 0.58 13.11
CA ILE A 110 -6.82 0.69 11.70
C ILE A 110 -6.87 2.15 11.26
N THR A 111 -7.98 2.84 11.55
CA THR A 111 -8.15 4.25 11.16
C THR A 111 -7.02 5.11 11.73
N ARG A 112 -6.72 4.96 13.03
CA ARG A 112 -5.62 5.70 13.69
C ARG A 112 -4.26 5.40 13.08
N ALA A 113 -4.00 4.14 12.70
CA ALA A 113 -2.77 3.77 12.03
C ALA A 113 -2.67 4.43 10.65
N LEU A 114 -3.76 4.41 9.88
CA LEU A 114 -3.81 5.04 8.55
C LEU A 114 -3.53 6.56 8.59
N ASP A 115 -3.89 7.23 9.68
CA ASP A 115 -3.57 8.64 9.90
C ASP A 115 -2.10 8.90 10.28
N SER A 116 -1.31 7.86 10.58
CA SER A 116 0.07 7.94 11.09
C SER A 116 1.03 6.93 10.42
N PRO A 117 1.41 7.17 9.15
CA PRO A 117 2.32 6.29 8.43
C PRO A 117 3.73 6.26 9.06
N VAL A 118 4.31 5.07 9.20
CA VAL A 118 5.72 4.90 9.57
C VAL A 118 6.60 5.09 8.36
N GLY A 119 6.25 4.38 7.29
CA GLY A 119 6.89 4.45 5.99
C GLY A 119 5.93 3.86 4.97
N ALA A 120 5.42 4.69 4.10
CA ALA A 120 4.48 4.35 3.05
C ALA A 120 4.85 5.06 1.76
N VAL A 121 4.34 4.53 0.64
CA VAL A 121 4.50 5.13 -0.68
C VAL A 121 3.14 5.34 -1.31
N ARG A 122 2.98 6.48 -1.97
CA ARG A 122 1.80 6.79 -2.76
C ARG A 122 2.20 7.04 -4.20
N LEU A 123 1.41 6.53 -5.13
CA LEU A 123 1.52 6.88 -6.54
C LEU A 123 0.66 8.11 -6.83
N GLU A 124 1.26 9.12 -7.46
CA GLU A 124 0.60 10.28 -8.04
C GLU A 124 0.79 10.21 -9.55
N VAL A 125 -0.29 10.33 -10.32
CA VAL A 125 -0.25 10.23 -11.79
C VAL A 125 -0.72 11.55 -12.37
N HIS A 126 0.07 12.11 -13.26
CA HIS A 126 -0.23 13.38 -13.90
C HIS A 126 0.07 13.34 -15.40
N VAL A 127 -0.63 14.14 -16.17
CA VAL A 127 -0.38 14.36 -17.59
C VAL A 127 0.05 15.81 -17.76
N VAL A 128 1.22 16.02 -18.34
CA VAL A 128 1.86 17.34 -18.50
C VAL A 128 1.98 17.67 -19.97
N ASP A 129 1.51 18.83 -20.40
CA ASP A 129 1.83 19.33 -21.73
C ASP A 129 3.18 20.06 -21.73
N VAL A 130 4.17 19.49 -22.45
CA VAL A 130 5.52 20.04 -22.56
C VAL A 130 5.68 20.74 -23.92
N PRO A 131 5.96 22.06 -23.94
CA PRO A 131 6.17 22.79 -25.19
C PRO A 131 7.24 22.13 -26.07
N GLY A 132 6.87 21.80 -27.31
CA GLY A 132 7.77 21.19 -28.29
C GLY A 132 7.93 19.66 -28.17
N MET A 133 7.50 19.04 -27.07
CA MET A 133 7.50 17.57 -26.90
C MET A 133 6.09 16.96 -26.83
N GLY A 134 5.06 17.79 -26.62
CA GLY A 134 3.68 17.36 -26.47
C GLY A 134 3.38 16.85 -25.06
N ALA A 135 2.24 16.17 -24.90
CA ALA A 135 1.84 15.62 -23.62
C ALA A 135 2.79 14.52 -23.13
N MET A 136 2.98 14.42 -21.82
CA MET A 136 3.74 13.37 -21.17
C MET A 136 2.96 12.85 -19.97
N LEU A 137 2.89 11.53 -19.82
CA LEU A 137 2.40 10.92 -18.59
C LEU A 137 3.55 10.91 -17.58
N GLY A 138 3.39 11.57 -16.44
CA GLY A 138 4.31 11.53 -15.33
C GLY A 138 3.72 10.76 -14.16
N CYS A 139 4.56 9.96 -13.51
CA CYS A 139 4.20 9.21 -12.32
C CYS A 139 5.18 9.59 -11.21
N THR A 140 4.69 9.98 -10.05
CA THR A 140 5.50 10.28 -8.88
C THR A 140 5.19 9.31 -7.76
N LEU A 141 6.24 8.73 -7.17
CA LEU A 141 6.18 8.00 -5.92
C LEU A 141 6.57 8.96 -4.81
N ALA A 142 5.62 9.27 -3.93
CA ALA A 142 5.87 10.08 -2.75
C ALA A 142 6.01 9.15 -1.53
N THR A 143 7.10 9.30 -0.78
CA THR A 143 7.21 8.66 0.53
C THR A 143 6.43 9.45 1.57
N ILE A 144 5.73 8.73 2.43
CA ILE A 144 4.92 9.29 3.51
C ILE A 144 5.33 8.59 4.79
N GLY A 145 5.56 9.36 5.85
CA GLY A 145 5.95 8.83 7.16
C GLY A 145 7.30 9.33 7.62
N ALA A 146 7.80 8.74 8.69
CA ALA A 146 9.01 9.16 9.40
C ALA A 146 10.26 8.37 9.02
N GLU A 147 10.11 7.17 8.45
CA GLU A 147 11.21 6.25 8.12
C GLU A 147 11.42 6.14 6.60
N PRO A 148 12.65 5.88 6.13
CA PRO A 148 12.93 5.59 4.73
C PRO A 148 12.30 4.26 4.25
N VAL A 149 12.02 4.19 2.96
CA VAL A 149 11.46 3.00 2.29
C VAL A 149 12.32 2.61 1.10
N VAL A 150 12.57 1.31 0.94
CA VAL A 150 13.20 0.73 -0.24
C VAL A 150 12.15 0.25 -1.21
N LEU A 151 12.28 0.66 -2.46
CA LEU A 151 11.42 0.28 -3.57
C LEU A 151 12.19 -0.50 -4.63
N LEU A 152 11.54 -1.54 -5.14
CA LEU A 152 11.93 -2.27 -6.34
C LEU A 152 10.70 -2.38 -7.25
N LEU A 153 10.76 -1.87 -8.47
CA LEU A 153 9.60 -1.82 -9.35
C LEU A 153 9.60 -2.98 -10.36
N ASP A 154 8.42 -3.55 -10.63
CA ASP A 154 8.23 -4.54 -11.68
C ASP A 154 8.23 -3.83 -13.04
N ALA A 155 9.34 -3.90 -13.77
CA ALA A 155 9.48 -3.28 -15.09
C ALA A 155 8.40 -3.73 -16.10
N GLU A 156 7.86 -4.94 -15.97
CA GLU A 156 6.89 -5.51 -16.93
C GLU A 156 5.42 -5.25 -16.57
N ARG A 157 5.14 -4.50 -15.51
CA ARG A 157 3.79 -4.36 -14.93
C ARG A 157 3.33 -2.92 -14.76
N PHE A 158 3.64 -2.08 -15.74
CA PHE A 158 3.00 -0.78 -15.89
C PHE A 158 1.83 -0.85 -16.86
N ALA A 159 0.64 -0.43 -16.41
CA ALA A 159 -0.55 -0.40 -17.24
C ALA A 159 -1.34 0.89 -17.05
N VAL A 160 -1.85 1.40 -18.16
CA VAL A 160 -2.72 2.58 -18.22
C VAL A 160 -4.16 2.13 -18.47
N THR A 161 -5.11 2.70 -17.73
CA THR A 161 -6.53 2.52 -17.98
C THR A 161 -7.05 3.74 -18.74
N LEU A 162 -7.69 3.49 -19.88
CA LEU A 162 -8.33 4.53 -20.68
C LEU A 162 -9.70 4.90 -20.11
N ASP A 163 -10.25 6.04 -20.53
CA ASP A 163 -11.61 6.48 -20.18
C ASP A 163 -12.70 5.50 -20.63
N THR A 164 -12.40 4.67 -21.64
CA THR A 164 -13.26 3.59 -22.11
C THR A 164 -13.29 2.38 -21.16
N GLY A 165 -12.37 2.34 -20.18
CA GLY A 165 -12.14 1.21 -19.29
C GLY A 165 -11.10 0.21 -19.81
N ASP A 166 -10.61 0.38 -21.04
CA ASP A 166 -9.61 -0.51 -21.62
C ASP A 166 -8.25 -0.36 -20.91
N ALA A 167 -7.58 -1.50 -20.66
CA ALA A 167 -6.25 -1.52 -20.08
C ALA A 167 -5.18 -1.70 -21.18
N VAL A 168 -4.19 -0.83 -21.19
CA VAL A 168 -3.05 -0.86 -22.12
C VAL A 168 -1.77 -1.02 -21.32
N THR A 169 -1.06 -2.12 -21.54
CA THR A 169 0.28 -2.34 -20.97
C THR A 169 1.31 -1.54 -21.76
N LEU A 170 2.16 -0.78 -21.08
CA LEU A 170 3.26 -0.07 -21.72
C LEU A 170 4.59 -0.76 -21.46
N ALA A 171 5.57 -0.50 -22.34
CA ALA A 171 6.95 -0.86 -22.05
C ALA A 171 7.47 -0.11 -20.80
N PRO A 172 8.35 -0.73 -20.01
CA PRO A 172 8.94 -0.09 -18.83
C PRO A 172 9.62 1.23 -19.18
N PRO A 173 9.34 2.32 -18.45
CA PRO A 173 10.09 3.55 -18.60
C PRO A 173 11.45 3.43 -17.92
N SER A 174 12.41 4.26 -18.33
CA SER A 174 13.58 4.62 -17.52
C SER A 174 13.12 5.36 -16.27
N LEU A 175 13.16 4.68 -15.12
CA LEU A 175 12.98 5.33 -13.84
C LEU A 175 14.18 6.21 -13.54
N GLY A 176 13.94 7.50 -13.43
CA GLY A 176 14.90 8.42 -12.85
C GLY A 176 14.62 8.57 -11.36
N LEU A 177 15.48 8.02 -10.53
CA LEU A 177 15.47 8.40 -9.12
C LEU A 177 16.14 9.76 -9.02
N VAL A 178 15.49 10.70 -8.36
CA VAL A 178 16.09 11.98 -8.01
C VAL A 178 16.38 11.91 -6.51
N ASP A 179 17.66 11.85 -6.15
CA ASP A 179 18.08 11.88 -4.76
C ASP A 179 17.71 13.24 -4.13
N GLY A 180 17.71 13.33 -2.80
CA GLY A 180 17.42 14.59 -2.09
C GLY A 180 18.36 15.75 -2.40
N ASP A 181 19.51 15.48 -3.03
CA ASP A 181 20.47 16.47 -3.53
C ASP A 181 20.25 16.87 -5.01
N GLY A 182 19.22 16.31 -5.66
CA GLY A 182 18.88 16.55 -7.06
C GLY A 182 19.65 15.67 -8.05
N SER A 183 20.48 14.73 -7.59
CA SER A 183 21.22 13.83 -8.48
C SER A 183 20.32 12.73 -9.06
N PHE A 184 20.54 12.41 -10.34
CA PHE A 184 19.73 11.44 -11.09
C PHE A 184 20.37 10.06 -11.08
N ARG A 185 19.62 9.00 -10.73
CA ARG A 185 20.03 7.59 -10.89
C ARG A 185 19.07 6.86 -11.81
N ASP A 186 19.62 6.10 -12.77
CA ASP A 186 18.83 5.26 -13.68
C ASP A 186 18.36 3.97 -12.97
N GLY A 187 17.06 3.68 -13.07
CA GLY A 187 16.31 2.98 -12.03
C GLY A 187 15.41 1.84 -12.49
N ILE A 188 15.41 1.43 -13.77
CA ILE A 188 14.53 0.35 -14.27
C ILE A 188 14.72 -0.97 -13.48
N ARG A 189 15.86 -1.13 -12.81
CA ARG A 189 16.17 -2.27 -11.93
C ARG A 189 16.95 -1.88 -10.68
N ALA A 190 17.04 -0.58 -10.39
CA ALA A 190 17.80 -0.13 -9.22
C ALA A 190 16.90 -0.19 -8.00
N THR A 191 17.36 -0.89 -6.97
CA THR A 191 16.82 -0.74 -5.63
C THR A 191 17.01 0.70 -5.19
N ALA A 192 15.92 1.41 -4.92
CA ALA A 192 15.91 2.80 -4.52
C ALA A 192 15.58 2.90 -3.04
N GLU A 193 16.49 3.41 -2.22
CA GLU A 193 16.14 3.89 -0.89
C GLU A 193 15.62 5.32 -1.03
N LEU A 194 14.36 5.53 -0.68
CA LEU A 194 13.73 6.83 -0.66
C LEU A 194 13.66 7.34 0.78
N PRO A 195 14.34 8.46 1.12
CA PRO A 195 14.20 9.10 2.42
C PRO A 195 12.76 9.50 2.73
N ALA A 196 12.46 9.72 4.00
CA ALA A 196 11.17 10.25 4.44
C ALA A 196 10.87 11.61 3.80
N GLY A 197 9.65 11.78 3.26
CA GLY A 197 9.20 13.01 2.60
C GLY A 197 9.81 13.27 1.22
N SER A 198 10.47 12.29 0.62
CA SER A 198 11.08 12.40 -0.71
C SER A 198 10.12 11.98 -1.83
N ARG A 199 10.48 12.34 -3.06
CA ARG A 199 9.71 12.04 -4.28
C ARG A 199 10.62 11.43 -5.33
N ALA A 200 10.14 10.40 -6.02
CA ALA A 200 10.75 9.87 -7.23
C ALA A 200 9.79 10.00 -8.41
N SER A 201 10.28 10.38 -9.58
CA SER A 201 9.44 10.63 -10.76
C SER A 201 9.87 9.81 -11.97
N CYS A 202 8.91 9.29 -12.73
CA CYS A 202 9.16 8.80 -14.09
C CYS A 202 8.20 9.47 -15.08
N SER A 203 8.58 9.49 -16.36
CA SER A 203 7.79 10.13 -17.40
C SER A 203 7.75 9.29 -18.69
N PHE A 204 6.62 9.30 -19.37
CA PHE A 204 6.39 8.62 -20.63
C PHE A 204 6.08 9.64 -21.74
N PRO A 205 6.87 9.68 -22.83
CA PRO A 205 6.55 10.53 -23.96
C PRO A 205 5.32 10.00 -24.72
N LEU A 206 4.45 10.91 -25.19
CA LEU A 206 3.24 10.55 -25.94
C LEU A 206 3.48 9.63 -27.13
N ALA A 207 4.62 9.77 -27.81
CA ALA A 207 4.98 8.90 -28.94
C ALA A 207 5.05 7.41 -28.55
N ALA A 208 5.52 7.10 -27.33
CA ALA A 208 5.54 5.74 -26.81
C ALA A 208 4.12 5.24 -26.45
N LEU A 209 3.27 6.14 -25.96
CA LEU A 209 1.86 5.84 -25.65
C LEU A 209 1.04 5.56 -26.92
N THR A 210 1.27 6.36 -27.97
CA THR A 210 0.59 6.22 -29.26
C THR A 210 0.94 4.89 -29.92
N ALA A 211 2.21 4.48 -29.86
CA ALA A 211 2.66 3.18 -30.36
C ALA A 211 2.05 1.99 -29.60
N ALA A 212 1.65 2.20 -28.34
CA ALA A 212 0.96 1.21 -27.51
C ALA A 212 -0.56 1.22 -27.68
N GLY A 213 -1.11 2.06 -28.56
CA GLY A 213 -2.56 2.13 -28.82
C GLY A 213 -3.33 3.14 -27.97
N VAL A 214 -2.64 4.03 -27.25
CA VAL A 214 -3.27 5.17 -26.56
C VAL A 214 -3.36 6.34 -27.54
N PRO A 215 -4.58 6.72 -28.00
CA PRO A 215 -4.73 7.67 -29.11
C PRO A 215 -4.32 9.11 -28.74
N ASP A 216 -4.55 9.51 -27.48
CA ASP A 216 -4.10 10.79 -26.92
C ASP A 216 -3.95 10.67 -25.39
N ALA A 217 -3.22 11.61 -24.77
CA ALA A 217 -2.96 11.59 -23.33
C ALA A 217 -4.18 11.97 -22.46
N ASN A 218 -5.18 12.63 -23.05
CA ASN A 218 -6.39 13.03 -22.33
C ASN A 218 -7.35 11.85 -22.14
N ALA A 219 -7.23 10.81 -22.96
CA ALA A 219 -7.98 9.57 -22.86
C ALA A 219 -7.54 8.68 -21.67
N ILE A 220 -6.57 9.12 -20.88
CA ILE A 220 -6.02 8.37 -19.74
C ILE A 220 -6.83 8.68 -18.48
N ALA A 221 -7.56 7.70 -17.97
CA ALA A 221 -8.30 7.81 -16.72
C ALA A 221 -7.43 7.54 -15.49
N ALA A 222 -6.55 6.54 -15.57
CA ALA A 222 -5.71 6.10 -14.47
C ALA A 222 -4.46 5.38 -14.97
N ALA A 223 -3.46 5.26 -14.09
CA ALA A 223 -2.33 4.36 -14.30
C ALA A 223 -2.10 3.47 -13.09
N SER A 224 -1.47 2.33 -13.33
CA SER A 224 -1.11 1.34 -12.33
C SER A 224 0.33 0.85 -12.48
N LEU A 225 0.96 0.59 -11.34
CA LEU A 225 2.34 0.16 -11.21
C LEU A 225 2.42 -0.93 -10.14
N SER A 226 3.19 -1.98 -10.35
CA SER A 226 3.48 -2.97 -9.31
C SER A 226 4.97 -3.06 -8.99
N GLY A 227 5.28 -3.71 -7.86
CA GLY A 227 6.65 -3.94 -7.44
C GLY A 227 6.73 -4.58 -6.06
N TRP A 228 7.86 -4.38 -5.42
CA TRP A 228 8.17 -4.78 -4.06
C TRP A 228 8.63 -3.60 -3.22
N LEU A 229 8.19 -3.57 -1.96
CA LEU A 229 8.53 -2.55 -0.99
C LEU A 229 9.11 -3.20 0.27
N ALA A 230 10.14 -2.58 0.84
CA ALA A 230 10.68 -2.92 2.14
C ALA A 230 10.89 -1.65 2.97
N LEU A 231 10.69 -1.72 4.28
CA LEU A 231 11.10 -0.65 5.18
C LEU A 231 12.62 -0.67 5.40
N VAL A 232 13.23 0.50 5.56
CA VAL A 232 14.59 0.63 6.05
C VAL A 232 14.54 1.27 7.43
N GLY A 233 14.68 0.46 8.48
CA GLY A 233 14.63 0.95 9.84
C GLY A 233 14.55 -0.14 10.90
N PRO A 234 14.54 0.22 12.20
CA PRO A 234 14.43 -0.73 13.31
C PRO A 234 13.13 -1.55 13.30
N TRP A 235 12.18 -1.14 12.45
CA TRP A 235 10.89 -1.76 12.24
C TRP A 235 10.81 -2.58 10.94
N ALA A 236 11.94 -2.82 10.26
CA ALA A 236 12.02 -3.71 9.12
C ALA A 236 11.80 -5.17 9.59
N GLY A 237 10.55 -5.62 9.54
CA GLY A 237 10.11 -6.88 10.14
C GLY A 237 10.09 -8.10 9.22
N GLY A 238 10.38 -7.99 7.91
CA GLY A 238 10.14 -9.09 6.97
C GLY A 238 10.79 -8.97 5.59
N PRO A 239 10.54 -9.97 4.71
CA PRO A 239 10.93 -9.94 3.30
C PRO A 239 10.19 -8.80 2.56
N MET A 240 10.65 -8.45 1.35
CA MET A 240 10.00 -7.40 0.56
C MET A 240 8.54 -7.78 0.25
N GLU A 241 7.63 -6.86 0.50
CA GLU A 241 6.20 -7.05 0.28
C GLU A 241 5.80 -6.63 -1.12
N ARG A 242 4.98 -7.46 -1.78
CA ARG A 242 4.49 -7.14 -3.11
C ARG A 242 3.40 -6.08 -3.02
N PHE A 243 3.43 -5.08 -3.91
CA PHE A 243 2.38 -4.07 -4.02
C PHE A 243 1.89 -3.89 -5.46
N VAL A 244 0.68 -3.34 -5.56
CA VAL A 244 0.14 -2.71 -6.76
C VAL A 244 -0.42 -1.35 -6.34
N LEU A 245 0.04 -0.29 -6.98
CA LEU A 245 -0.48 1.07 -6.82
C LEU A 245 -1.27 1.44 -8.07
N ARG A 246 -2.39 2.13 -7.86
CA ARG A 246 -3.18 2.74 -8.93
C ARG A 246 -3.52 4.15 -8.53
N ALA A 247 -3.50 5.09 -9.46
CA ALA A 247 -3.96 6.45 -9.21
C ALA A 247 -4.65 7.02 -10.45
N PRO A 248 -5.68 7.88 -10.25
CA PRO A 248 -6.31 8.58 -11.36
C PRO A 248 -5.30 9.55 -11.98
N ALA A 249 -5.35 9.71 -13.30
CA ALA A 249 -4.52 10.69 -13.97
C ALA A 249 -5.14 12.09 -13.85
N GLN A 250 -4.30 13.08 -13.58
CA GLN A 250 -4.69 14.49 -13.56
C GLN A 250 -3.95 15.27 -14.63
N ILE A 251 -4.66 16.03 -15.46
CA ILE A 251 -4.02 16.93 -16.41
C ILE A 251 -3.56 18.18 -15.65
N VAL A 252 -2.25 18.43 -15.68
CA VAL A 252 -1.63 19.58 -15.00
C VAL A 252 -0.84 20.41 -16.01
N PRO A 253 -0.92 21.75 -15.95
CA PRO A 253 -0.05 22.59 -16.77
C PRO A 253 1.40 22.43 -16.32
N SER A 254 2.34 22.48 -17.26
CA SER A 254 3.78 22.34 -16.96
C SER A 254 4.30 23.36 -15.94
N SER A 255 3.69 24.53 -15.84
CA SER A 255 4.00 25.56 -14.85
C SER A 255 3.59 25.22 -13.41
N ALA A 256 2.76 24.20 -13.19
CA ALA A 256 2.28 23.79 -11.87
C ALA A 256 3.15 22.71 -11.19
N LEU A 257 4.19 22.21 -11.87
CA LEU A 257 5.02 21.12 -11.35
C LEU A 257 6.16 21.58 -10.42
N GLY A 258 6.40 22.89 -10.31
CA GLY A 258 7.46 23.47 -9.49
C GLY A 258 8.77 23.61 -10.26
#